data_AF-A0A2A5E9S1-F1
#
_entry.id   AF-A0A2A5E9S1-F1
#
_cell.length_a   1.000
_cell.length_b   1.000
_cell.length_c   1.000
_cell.angle_alpha   90.00
_cell.angle_beta   90.00
_cell.angle_gamma   90.00
#
_symmetry.space_group_name_H-M   'P 1'
#
loop_
_entity.id
_entity.type
_entity.pdbx_description
1 polymer ?
#
loop_
_entity_poly.entity_id
_entity_poly.type
_entity_poly.pdbx_seq_one_letter_code
_entity_poly.pdbx_strand_id
1 'polypeptide(L)'
;MIFRFCAYGFLKNQRYFEPFLLLVFLDHGLSFTAIGLLIGFRDGCMFAMELPTGAIADVLGRRKAMMVSFGAYIAAFLVFATSASLPLLFVAMFLFAMGEAFRTGTHKAIIFDWLAQEGRT
;
A
#
# COMPACT_ATOMS: atom_id res chain seq x y z
N MET A 1 -1.49 -7.80 22.67
CA MET A 1 -1.35 -7.79 21.19
C MET A 1 -2.05 -6.58 20.57
N ILE A 2 -3.30 -6.27 20.99
CA ILE A 2 -4.11 -5.18 20.45
C ILE A 2 -3.48 -3.77 20.56
N PHE A 3 -2.79 -3.43 21.65
CA PHE A 3 -2.17 -2.10 21.80
C PHE A 3 -1.11 -1.83 20.72
N ARG A 4 -0.28 -2.82 20.39
CA ARG A 4 0.72 -2.73 19.31
C ARG A 4 0.03 -2.54 17.95
N PHE A 5 -1.10 -3.20 17.74
CA PHE A 5 -1.92 -3.06 16.55
C PHE A 5 -2.56 -1.67 16.45
N CYS A 6 -3.12 -1.15 17.54
CA CYS A 6 -3.67 0.20 17.61
C CYS A 6 -2.60 1.27 17.37
N ALA A 7 -1.41 1.14 17.99
CA ALA A 7 -0.29 2.05 17.78
C ALA A 7 0.20 2.02 16.32
N TYR A 8 0.31 0.83 15.73
CA TYR A 8 0.58 0.67 14.30
C TYR A 8 -0.50 1.34 13.45
N GLY A 9 -1.78 1.11 13.74
CA GLY A 9 -2.91 1.70 13.04
C GLY A 9 -2.86 3.23 13.09
N PHE A 10 -2.59 3.81 14.25
CA PHE A 10 -2.44 5.26 14.43
C PHE A 10 -1.30 5.84 13.59
N LEU A 11 -0.11 5.24 13.66
CA LEU A 11 1.05 5.71 12.90
C LEU A 11 0.87 5.55 11.39
N LYS A 12 0.22 4.46 10.96
CA LYS A 12 -0.01 4.17 9.54
C LYS A 12 -1.10 5.03 8.93
N ASN A 13 -2.11 5.45 9.71
CA ASN A 13 -3.24 6.19 9.17
C ASN A 13 -2.94 7.67 8.88
N GLN A 14 -1.69 8.10 9.11
CA GLN A 14 -1.18 9.43 8.80
C GLN A 14 -0.93 9.59 7.29
N ARG A 15 -2.00 9.50 6.49
CA ARG A 15 -1.97 9.60 5.02
C ARG A 15 -2.03 11.05 4.55
N TYR A 16 -1.33 11.95 5.24
CA TYR A 16 -1.33 13.38 4.95
C TYR A 16 -0.80 13.70 3.55
N PHE A 17 0.06 12.83 3.00
CA PHE A 17 0.65 13.00 1.68
C PHE A 17 -0.35 12.82 0.52
N GLU A 18 -1.45 12.08 0.71
CA GLU A 18 -2.39 11.75 -0.38
C GLU A 18 -2.93 12.99 -1.12
N PRO A 19 -3.46 14.02 -0.44
CA PRO A 19 -3.91 15.24 -1.12
C PRO A 19 -2.77 16.01 -1.81
N PHE A 20 -1.54 15.97 -1.28
CA PHE A 20 -0.40 16.67 -1.88
C PHE A 20 0.19 15.93 -3.07
N LEU A 21 0.01 14.60 -3.17
CA LEU A 21 0.51 13.81 -4.28
C LEU A 21 -0.07 14.28 -5.63
N LEU A 22 -1.34 14.69 -5.63
CA LEU A 22 -1.97 15.29 -6.81
C LEU A 22 -1.30 16.61 -7.20
N LEU A 23 -1.00 17.47 -6.22
CA LEU A 23 -0.30 18.73 -6.46
C LEU A 23 1.12 18.51 -7.01
N VAL A 24 1.84 17.50 -6.49
CA VAL A 24 3.16 17.12 -6.99
C VAL A 24 3.10 16.66 -8.45
N PHE A 25 2.09 15.88 -8.83
CA PHE A 25 1.93 15.48 -10.24
C PHE A 25 1.58 16.64 -11.16
N LEU A 26 0.75 17.58 -10.70
CA LEU A 26 0.48 18.80 -11.44
C LEU A 26 1.74 19.66 -11.60
N ASP A 27 2.57 19.77 -10.56
CA ASP A 27 3.86 20.47 -10.60
C ASP A 27 4.85 19.82 -11.58
N HIS A 28 4.81 18.50 -11.71
CA HIS A 28 5.54 17.75 -12.74
C HIS A 28 4.98 17.94 -14.17
N GLY A 29 3.95 18.76 -14.36
CA GLY A 29 3.37 19.08 -15.66
C GLY A 29 2.43 17.99 -16.20
N LEU A 30 1.98 17.06 -15.36
CA LEU A 30 1.04 16.02 -15.77
C LEU A 30 -0.36 16.59 -15.98
N SER A 31 -1.03 16.15 -17.04
CA SER A 31 -2.44 16.46 -17.25
C SER A 31 -3.32 15.66 -16.28
N PHE A 32 -4.54 16.16 -16.01
CA PHE A 32 -5.53 15.42 -15.21
C PHE A 32 -5.82 14.03 -15.77
N THR A 33 -5.78 13.85 -17.09
CA THR A 33 -5.96 12.54 -17.74
C THR A 33 -4.82 11.57 -17.38
N ALA A 34 -3.58 12.04 -17.40
CA ALA A 34 -2.42 11.21 -17.04
C ALA A 34 -2.45 10.82 -15.55
N ILE A 35 -2.82 11.75 -14.69
CA ILE A 35 -3.01 11.51 -13.25
C ILE A 35 -4.12 10.47 -13.01
N GLY A 36 -5.27 10.63 -13.68
CA GLY A 36 -6.37 9.67 -13.61
C GLY A 36 -5.94 8.27 -14.07
N LEU A 37 -5.12 8.18 -15.12
CA LEU A 37 -4.59 6.90 -15.60
C LEU A 37 -3.62 6.25 -14.59
N LEU A 38 -2.75 7.03 -13.95
CA LEU A 38 -1.85 6.54 -12.90
C LEU A 38 -2.64 5.99 -11.69
N ILE A 39 -3.65 6.72 -11.24
CA ILE A 39 -4.51 6.31 -10.12
C ILE A 39 -5.31 5.06 -10.49
N GLY A 40 -5.93 5.04 -11.67
CA GLY A 40 -6.68 3.87 -12.16
C GLY A 40 -5.79 2.63 -12.32
N PHE A 41 -4.57 2.82 -12.81
CA PHE A 41 -3.58 1.74 -12.89
C PHE A 41 -3.19 1.21 -11.51
N ARG A 42 -2.88 2.11 -10.56
CA ARG A 42 -2.58 1.74 -9.16
C ARG A 42 -3.71 0.89 -8.57
N ASP A 43 -4.95 1.34 -8.71
CA ASP A 43 -6.10 0.66 -8.11
C ASP A 43 -6.38 -0.68 -8.81
N GLY A 44 -6.22 -0.75 -10.14
CA GLY A 44 -6.29 -1.99 -10.90
C GLY A 44 -5.21 -3.00 -10.48
N CYS A 45 -3.97 -2.55 -10.29
CA CYS A 45 -2.89 -3.38 -9.78
C CYS A 45 -3.15 -3.85 -8.34
N MET A 46 -3.68 -2.96 -7.48
CA MET A 46 -4.01 -3.32 -6.10
C MET A 46 -5.06 -4.42 -6.07
N PHE A 47 -6.13 -4.28 -6.86
CA PHE A 47 -7.19 -5.28 -6.99
C PHE A 47 -6.64 -6.62 -7.50
N ALA A 48 -5.84 -6.60 -8.56
CA ALA A 48 -5.22 -7.80 -9.11
C ALA A 48 -4.27 -8.48 -8.13
N MET A 49 -3.58 -7.70 -7.28
CA MET A 49 -2.60 -8.20 -6.32
C MET A 49 -3.21 -8.63 -4.98
N GLU A 50 -4.42 -8.21 -4.62
CA GLU A 50 -5.02 -8.56 -3.31
C GLU A 50 -5.13 -10.08 -3.11
N LEU A 51 -5.55 -10.82 -4.14
CA LEU A 51 -5.66 -12.28 -4.09
C LEU A 51 -4.29 -12.99 -3.98
N PRO A 52 -3.32 -12.78 -4.90
CA PRO A 52 -2.03 -13.45 -4.82
C PRO A 52 -1.23 -13.04 -3.59
N THR A 53 -1.27 -11.78 -3.18
CA THR A 53 -0.55 -11.32 -1.98
C THR A 53 -1.14 -11.92 -0.70
N GLY A 54 -2.45 -12.18 -0.65
CA GLY A 54 -3.09 -12.94 0.42
C GLY A 54 -2.53 -14.36 0.53
N ALA A 55 -2.55 -15.12 -0.58
CA ALA A 55 -2.01 -16.48 -0.61
C ALA A 55 -0.50 -16.52 -0.26
N ILE A 56 0.29 -15.55 -0.75
CA ILE A 56 1.70 -15.43 -0.40
C ILE A 56 1.88 -15.13 1.08
N ALA A 57 1.07 -14.24 1.66
CA ALA A 57 1.18 -13.88 3.08
C ALA A 57 0.88 -15.07 4.01
N ASP A 58 -0.02 -15.96 3.61
CA ASP A 58 -0.33 -17.19 4.35
C ASP A 58 0.87 -18.16 4.37
N VAL A 59 1.64 -18.24 3.27
CA VAL A 59 2.82 -19.12 3.16
C VAL A 59 4.09 -18.50 3.76
N LEU A 60 4.38 -17.23 3.44
CA LEU A 60 5.60 -16.54 3.89
C LEU A 60 5.56 -16.17 5.37
N GLY A 61 4.35 -16.12 5.94
CA GLY A 61 4.10 -15.64 7.28
C GLY A 61 3.94 -14.11 7.35
N ARG A 62 3.07 -13.69 8.26
CA ARG A 62 2.57 -12.32 8.41
C ARG A 62 3.66 -11.26 8.64
N ARG A 63 4.70 -11.60 9.41
CA ARG A 63 5.82 -10.68 9.68
C ARG A 63 6.61 -10.35 8.41
N LYS A 64 6.85 -11.35 7.55
CA LYS A 64 7.60 -11.15 6.31
C LYS A 64 6.77 -10.39 5.27
N ALA A 65 5.47 -10.70 5.17
CA ALA A 65 4.54 -9.95 4.33
C ALA A 65 4.51 -8.45 4.68
N MET A 66 4.48 -8.11 5.99
CA MET A 66 4.57 -6.72 6.44
C MET A 66 5.91 -6.05 6.09
N MET A 67 7.04 -6.76 6.20
CA MET A 67 8.34 -6.20 5.80
C MET A 67 8.41 -5.93 4.28
N VAL A 68 7.87 -6.82 3.47
CA VAL A 68 7.77 -6.63 2.01
C VAL A 68 6.88 -5.43 1.68
N SER A 69 5.74 -5.29 2.35
CA SER A 69 4.85 -4.14 2.19
C SER A 69 5.57 -2.82 2.44
N PHE A 70 6.29 -2.70 3.56
CA PHE A 70 7.04 -1.48 3.89
C PHE A 70 8.21 -1.23 2.93
N GLY A 71 8.92 -2.28 2.50
CA GLY A 71 9.97 -2.16 1.50
C GLY A 71 9.43 -1.62 0.17
N ALA A 72 8.27 -2.12 -0.27
CA ALA A 72 7.59 -1.65 -1.48
C ALA A 72 7.15 -0.18 -1.38
N TYR A 73 6.64 0.25 -0.22
CA TYR A 73 6.33 1.67 0.00
C TYR A 73 7.58 2.55 -0.08
N ILE A 74 8.65 2.17 0.60
CA ILE A 74 9.90 2.96 0.60
C ILE A 74 10.40 3.11 -0.84
N ALA A 75 10.42 2.02 -1.61
CA ALA A 75 10.81 2.06 -3.00
C ALA A 75 9.89 2.97 -3.85
N ALA A 76 8.57 2.87 -3.67
CA ALA A 76 7.62 3.74 -4.37
C ALA A 76 7.85 5.23 -4.06
N PHE A 77 8.02 5.58 -2.78
CA PHE A 77 8.26 6.97 -2.36
C PHE A 77 9.62 7.51 -2.82
N LEU A 78 10.66 6.66 -2.87
CA LEU A 78 11.95 7.06 -3.44
C LEU A 78 11.82 7.43 -4.92
N VAL A 79 11.05 6.65 -5.69
CA VAL A 79 10.79 6.97 -7.10
C VAL A 79 9.95 8.24 -7.24
N PHE A 80 8.89 8.40 -6.42
CA PHE A 80 8.09 9.64 -6.41
C PHE A 80 8.93 10.88 -6.07
N ALA A 81 9.92 10.75 -5.19
CA ALA A 81 10.77 11.86 -4.78
C ALA A 81 11.87 12.21 -5.81
N THR A 82 12.29 11.27 -6.65
CA THR A 82 13.48 11.44 -7.52
C THR A 82 13.15 11.53 -9.01
N SER A 83 11.96 11.12 -9.44
CA SER A 83 11.60 11.05 -10.86
C SER A 83 10.23 11.63 -11.16
N ALA A 84 10.19 12.52 -12.16
CA ALA A 84 8.97 13.05 -12.77
C ALA A 84 8.54 12.28 -14.04
N SER A 85 9.33 11.30 -14.50
CA SER A 85 9.04 10.62 -15.77
C SER A 85 7.83 9.69 -15.65
N LEU A 86 6.89 9.82 -16.59
CA LEU A 86 5.62 9.07 -16.57
C LEU A 86 5.82 7.54 -16.44
N PRO A 87 6.75 6.88 -17.17
CA PRO A 87 6.97 5.44 -17.02
C PRO A 87 7.45 5.04 -15.63
N LEU A 88 8.36 5.83 -15.02
CA LEU A 88 8.82 5.56 -13.65
C LEU A 88 7.70 5.80 -12.63
N LEU A 89 6.79 6.75 -12.87
CA LEU A 89 5.61 6.94 -12.04
C LEU A 89 4.67 5.72 -12.09
N PHE A 90 4.51 5.06 -13.25
CA PHE A 90 3.76 3.79 -13.33
C PHE A 90 4.42 2.68 -12.49
N VAL A 91 5.76 2.58 -12.54
CA VAL A 91 6.50 1.63 -11.70
C VAL A 91 6.30 1.95 -10.21
N ALA A 92 6.37 3.22 -9.83
CA ALA A 92 6.11 3.66 -8.45
C ALA A 92 4.68 3.33 -8.00
N MET A 93 3.69 3.55 -8.87
CA MET A 93 2.29 3.20 -8.61
C MET A 93 2.10 1.69 -8.43
N PHE A 94 2.78 0.86 -9.24
CA PHE A 94 2.76 -0.59 -9.10
C PHE A 94 3.36 -1.03 -7.76
N LEU A 95 4.53 -0.52 -7.39
CA LEU A 95 5.18 -0.82 -6.11
C LEU A 95 4.30 -0.39 -4.94
N PHE A 96 3.67 0.79 -5.03
CA PHE A 96 2.74 1.27 -4.02
C PHE A 96 1.52 0.35 -3.89
N ALA A 97 0.93 -0.08 -5.02
CA ALA A 97 -0.21 -0.98 -5.05
C ALA A 97 0.12 -2.35 -4.43
N MET A 98 1.30 -2.90 -4.72
CA MET A 98 1.81 -4.12 -4.11
C MET A 98 1.98 -3.96 -2.60
N GLY A 99 2.53 -2.82 -2.16
CA GLY A 99 2.67 -2.46 -0.76
C GLY A 99 1.31 -2.41 -0.03
N GLU A 100 0.29 -1.80 -0.65
CA GLU A 100 -1.08 -1.76 -0.13
C GLU A 100 -1.72 -3.13 -0.05
N ALA A 101 -1.59 -3.97 -1.09
CA ALA A 101 -2.19 -5.30 -1.15
C ALA A 101 -1.67 -6.23 -0.01
N PHE A 102 -0.35 -6.31 0.18
CA PHE A 102 0.23 -7.09 1.29
C PHE A 102 -0.23 -6.57 2.67
N ARG A 103 -0.41 -5.26 2.79
CA ARG A 103 -0.81 -4.61 4.04
C ARG A 103 -2.26 -4.91 4.40
N THR A 104 -3.20 -4.73 3.46
CA THR A 104 -4.63 -4.90 3.71
C THR A 104 -4.97 -6.33 4.07
N GLY A 105 -4.39 -7.31 3.37
CA GLY A 105 -4.57 -8.73 3.67
C GLY A 105 -4.09 -9.09 5.09
N THR A 106 -2.87 -8.67 5.44
CA THR A 106 -2.28 -9.00 6.76
C THR A 106 -3.03 -8.30 7.90
N HIS A 107 -3.49 -7.06 7.70
CA HIS A 107 -4.18 -6.30 8.73
C HIS A 107 -5.53 -6.93 9.12
N LYS A 108 -6.32 -7.36 8.12
CA LYS A 108 -7.59 -8.06 8.34
C LYS A 108 -7.35 -9.35 9.13
N ALA A 109 -6.38 -10.16 8.69
CA ALA A 109 -6.06 -11.44 9.33
C ALA A 109 -5.65 -11.32 10.80
N ILE A 110 -4.93 -10.26 11.20
CA ILE A 110 -4.53 -10.06 12.61
C ILE A 110 -5.75 -9.78 13.50
N ILE A 111 -6.72 -8.99 13.02
CA ILE A 111 -7.94 -8.71 13.78
C ILE A 111 -8.78 -9.98 13.93
N PHE A 112 -8.95 -10.75 12.85
CA PHE A 112 -9.72 -12.00 12.89
C PHE A 112 -9.12 -13.01 13.85
N ASP A 113 -7.80 -13.21 13.84
CA ASP A 113 -7.12 -14.08 14.79
C ASP A 113 -7.35 -13.63 16.25
N TRP A 114 -7.28 -12.32 16.50
CA TRP A 114 -7.51 -11.80 17.85
C TRP A 114 -8.96 -12.01 18.30
N LEU A 115 -9.95 -11.75 17.43
CA LEU A 115 -11.36 -12.02 17.74
C LEU A 115 -11.62 -13.49 18.05
N ALA A 116 -11.00 -14.41 17.30
CA ALA A 116 -11.09 -15.84 17.55
C ALA A 116 -10.48 -16.23 18.91
N GLN A 117 -9.35 -15.63 19.29
CA GLN A 117 -8.73 -15.84 20.61
C GLN A 117 -9.60 -15.34 21.76
N GLU A 118 -10.38 -14.27 21.56
CA GLU A 118 -11.31 -13.71 22.55
C GLU A 118 -12.68 -14.41 22.55
N GLY A 119 -12.90 -15.43 21.70
CA GLY A 119 -14.18 -16.16 21.61
C GLY A 119 -15.33 -15.34 21.00
N ARG A 120 -15.01 -14.34 20.17
CA ARG A 120 -15.97 -13.38 19.59
C ARG A 120 -16.20 -13.60 18.08
N THR A 121 -16.29 -14.86 17.66
CA THR A 121 -16.52 -15.27 16.26
C THR A 121 -17.95 -15.07 15.81
#